data_AF-A0A3C1WVD5-F1
#
_entry.id   AF-A0A3C1WVD5-F1
#
_cell.length_a   1.000
_cell.length_b   1.000
_cell.length_c   1.000
_cell.angle_alpha   90.00
_cell.angle_beta   90.00
_cell.angle_gamma   90.00
#
_symmetry.space_group_name_H-M   'P 1'
#
loop_
_entity.id
_entity.type
_entity.pdbx_description
1 polymer ?
#
loop_
_entity_poly.entity_id
_entity_poly.type
_entity_poly.pdbx_seq_one_letter_code
_entity_poly.pdbx_strand_id
1 'polypeptide(L)'
;RDFGDFILKRSDGIYAYQLAVVIDDALQNINTILRGADLIDSTSRQIYLQEKLFLPPVNYSHIPVATFNQKKLSKENQSTPIEHSNIKDNLIACLKFLGQDFKVIEKENTLKNFWDTAIQLWDISLVPKIRTIEI
;
A
#
# COMPACT_ATOMS: atom_id res chain seq x y z
N ARG A 1 1.12 -22.84 -3.18
CA ARG A 1 0.53 -23.41 -1.95
C ARG A 1 -0.95 -23.09 -2.00
N ASP A 2 -1.81 -24.09 -1.83
CA ASP A 2 -3.26 -23.86 -1.80
C ASP A 2 -3.61 -23.11 -0.50
N PHE A 3 -4.46 -22.08 -0.56
CA PHE A 3 -4.79 -21.24 0.61
C PHE A 3 -5.94 -21.81 1.44
N GLY A 4 -6.60 -22.87 0.95
CA GLY A 4 -7.72 -23.53 1.61
C GLY A 4 -8.96 -22.65 1.74
N ASP A 5 -9.98 -23.19 2.39
CA ASP A 5 -11.20 -22.44 2.71
C ASP A 5 -10.90 -21.34 3.73
N PHE A 6 -11.51 -20.17 3.52
CA PHE A 6 -11.33 -19.01 4.39
C PHE A 6 -12.68 -18.39 4.78
N ILE A 7 -12.69 -17.79 5.96
CA ILE A 7 -13.90 -17.22 6.57
C ILE A 7 -14.32 -15.97 5.79
N LEU A 8 -15.62 -15.91 5.43
CA LEU A 8 -16.26 -14.71 4.86
C LEU A 8 -17.11 -13.95 5.88
N LYS A 9 -17.72 -14.67 6.82
CA LYS A 9 -18.47 -14.12 7.94
C LYS A 9 -18.16 -14.94 9.19
N ARG A 10 -17.76 -14.26 10.25
CA ARG A 10 -17.48 -14.86 11.56
C ARG A 10 -18.78 -15.21 12.27
N SER A 11 -18.69 -16.11 13.25
CA SER A 11 -19.84 -16.55 14.07
C SER A 11 -20.46 -15.41 14.89
N ASP A 12 -19.68 -14.40 15.25
CA ASP A 12 -20.14 -13.17 15.90
C ASP A 12 -20.85 -12.18 14.95
N GLY A 13 -21.04 -12.56 13.69
CA GLY A 13 -21.75 -11.77 12.69
C GLY A 13 -20.88 -10.79 11.90
N ILE A 14 -19.61 -10.61 12.28
CA ILE A 14 -18.69 -9.68 11.60
C ILE A 14 -18.23 -10.27 10.26
N TYR A 15 -18.36 -9.49 9.18
CA TYR A 15 -17.81 -9.87 7.88
C TYR A 15 -16.29 -9.80 7.90
N ALA A 16 -15.65 -10.82 7.35
CA ALA A 16 -14.20 -10.88 7.27
C ALA A 16 -13.67 -9.86 6.27
N TYR A 17 -12.47 -9.36 6.53
CA TYR A 17 -11.78 -8.39 5.66
C TYR A 17 -11.75 -8.83 4.19
N GLN A 18 -11.57 -10.12 3.92
CA GLN A 18 -11.50 -10.66 2.56
C GLN A 18 -12.77 -10.40 1.75
N LEU A 19 -13.95 -10.51 2.38
CA LEU A 19 -15.21 -10.22 1.70
C LEU A 19 -15.49 -8.71 1.67
N ALA A 20 -15.31 -8.02 2.80
CA ALA A 20 -15.64 -6.60 2.91
C ALA A 20 -14.88 -5.77 1.85
N VAL A 21 -13.56 -5.94 1.75
CA VAL A 21 -12.74 -5.15 0.82
C VAL A 21 -13.11 -5.41 -0.64
N VAL A 22 -13.40 -6.66 -1.01
CA VAL A 22 -13.76 -7.03 -2.38
C VAL A 22 -15.07 -6.38 -2.81
N ILE A 23 -16.07 -6.37 -1.92
CA ILE A 23 -17.36 -5.75 -2.20
C ILE A 23 -17.23 -4.22 -2.25
N ASP A 24 -16.54 -3.62 -1.29
CA ASP A 24 -16.39 -2.17 -1.22
C ASP A 24 -15.61 -1.62 -2.43
N ASP A 25 -14.49 -2.27 -2.82
CA ASP A 25 -13.71 -1.89 -4.00
C ASP A 25 -14.56 -1.95 -5.28
N ALA A 26 -15.40 -2.98 -5.43
CA ALA A 26 -16.27 -3.13 -6.58
C ALA A 26 -17.39 -2.07 -6.61
N LEU A 27 -18.02 -1.78 -5.47
CA LEU A 27 -19.05 -0.73 -5.36
C LEU A 27 -18.48 0.66 -5.64
N GLN A 28 -17.20 0.88 -5.30
CA GLN A 28 -16.48 2.13 -5.56
C GLN A 28 -15.85 2.21 -6.96
N ASN A 29 -15.99 1.16 -7.78
CA ASN A 29 -15.40 1.05 -9.12
C ASN A 29 -13.87 1.20 -9.12
N ILE A 30 -13.20 0.67 -8.09
CA ILE A 30 -11.73 0.65 -8.03
C ILE A 30 -11.19 -0.28 -9.11
N ASN A 31 -10.32 0.25 -9.97
CA ASN A 31 -9.69 -0.50 -11.06
C ASN A 31 -8.21 -0.85 -10.81
N THR A 32 -7.59 -0.22 -9.80
CA THR A 32 -6.18 -0.40 -9.45
C THR A 32 -6.04 -0.30 -7.93
N ILE A 33 -5.47 -1.34 -7.32
CA ILE A 33 -5.17 -1.42 -5.88
C ILE A 33 -3.66 -1.34 -5.70
N LEU A 34 -3.19 -0.24 -5.09
CA LEU A 34 -1.80 -0.04 -4.66
C LEU A 34 -1.75 -0.06 -3.13
N ARG A 35 -1.06 -1.05 -2.53
CA ARG A 35 -1.01 -1.21 -1.06
C ARG A 35 0.29 -1.86 -0.58
N GLY A 36 0.48 -2.00 0.73
CA GLY A 36 1.67 -2.62 1.31
C GLY A 36 1.81 -4.12 0.99
N ALA A 37 3.05 -4.59 0.85
CA ALA A 37 3.38 -5.98 0.54
C ALA A 37 3.01 -6.99 1.63
N ASP A 38 2.66 -6.54 2.83
CA ASP A 38 2.07 -7.36 3.89
C ASP A 38 0.71 -7.96 3.51
N LEU A 39 0.02 -7.37 2.52
CA LEU A 39 -1.28 -7.85 2.04
C LEU A 39 -1.19 -8.77 0.81
N ILE A 40 0.02 -9.08 0.31
CA ILE A 40 0.20 -9.94 -0.89
C ILE A 40 -0.52 -11.28 -0.74
N ASP A 41 -0.44 -11.91 0.44
CA ASP A 41 -1.03 -13.23 0.68
C ASP A 41 -2.57 -13.18 0.85
N SER A 42 -3.16 -11.99 0.94
CA SER A 42 -4.62 -11.79 0.86
C SER A 42 -5.10 -11.62 -0.58
N THR A 43 -4.25 -11.12 -1.47
CA THR A 43 -4.61 -10.81 -2.86
C THR A 43 -5.13 -12.03 -3.62
N SER A 44 -4.53 -13.21 -3.46
CA SER A 44 -5.01 -14.43 -4.12
C SER A 44 -6.45 -14.78 -3.75
N ARG A 45 -6.80 -14.68 -2.46
CA ARG A 45 -8.16 -14.93 -1.96
C ARG A 45 -9.15 -13.89 -2.45
N GLN A 46 -8.73 -12.64 -2.55
CA GLN A 46 -9.56 -11.54 -3.03
C GLN A 46 -9.84 -11.64 -4.53
N ILE A 47 -8.83 -11.99 -5.34
CA ILE A 47 -9.01 -12.29 -6.77
C ILE A 47 -9.98 -13.45 -6.94
N TYR A 48 -9.81 -14.53 -6.19
CA TYR A 48 -10.72 -15.67 -6.23
C TYR A 48 -12.18 -15.26 -5.91
N LEU A 49 -12.39 -14.43 -4.88
CA LEU A 49 -13.72 -13.90 -4.59
C LEU A 49 -14.27 -13.02 -5.71
N GLN A 50 -13.46 -12.13 -6.27
CA GLN A 50 -13.85 -11.27 -7.39
C GLN A 50 -14.35 -12.11 -8.57
N GLU A 51 -13.62 -13.16 -8.93
CA GLU A 51 -14.02 -14.10 -9.99
C GLU A 51 -15.34 -14.81 -9.66
N LYS A 52 -15.50 -15.32 -8.43
CA LYS A 52 -16.73 -16.04 -8.02
C LYS A 52 -17.96 -15.15 -7.92
N LEU A 53 -17.76 -13.87 -7.67
CA LEU A 53 -18.82 -12.86 -7.59
C LEU A 53 -19.06 -12.16 -8.94
N PHE A 54 -18.36 -12.57 -10.00
CA PHE A 54 -18.44 -11.97 -11.34
C PHE A 54 -18.17 -10.45 -11.33
N LEU A 55 -17.22 -10.02 -10.50
CA LEU A 55 -16.84 -8.61 -10.36
C LEU A 55 -15.82 -8.20 -11.43
N PRO A 56 -15.74 -6.90 -11.78
CA PRO A 56 -14.73 -6.40 -12.72
C PRO A 56 -13.30 -6.72 -12.26
N PRO A 57 -12.38 -7.01 -13.20
CA PRO A 57 -10.98 -7.25 -12.86
C PRO A 57 -10.29 -5.97 -12.38
N VAL A 58 -9.34 -6.13 -11.46
CA VAL A 58 -8.59 -5.05 -10.83
C VAL A 58 -7.09 -5.29 -10.96
N ASN A 59 -6.32 -4.24 -11.23
CA ASN A 59 -4.86 -4.31 -11.26
C ASN A 59 -4.30 -4.22 -9.83
N TYR A 60 -3.37 -5.10 -9.47
CA TYR A 60 -2.74 -5.07 -8.15
C TYR A 60 -1.28 -4.63 -8.24
N SER A 61 -0.86 -3.78 -7.32
CA SER A 61 0.53 -3.41 -7.09
C SER A 61 0.81 -3.36 -5.59
N HIS A 62 1.98 -3.84 -5.20
CA HIS A 62 2.37 -3.90 -3.79
C HIS A 62 3.69 -3.17 -3.58
N ILE A 63 3.71 -2.22 -2.64
CA ILE A 63 4.91 -1.48 -2.25
C ILE A 63 5.59 -2.14 -1.04
N PRO A 64 6.91 -2.01 -0.88
CA PRO A 64 7.61 -2.53 0.28
C PRO A 64 7.04 -1.98 1.59
N VAL A 65 7.10 -2.80 2.64
CA VAL A 65 6.73 -2.40 3.99
C VAL A 65 8.00 -1.99 4.76
N ALA A 66 7.97 -0.81 5.37
CA ALA A 66 9.08 -0.34 6.20
C ALA A 66 9.22 -1.18 7.48
N THR A 67 10.45 -1.56 7.79
CA THR A 67 10.82 -2.31 9.01
C THR A 67 11.91 -1.59 9.78
N PHE A 68 11.93 -1.80 11.10
CA PHE A 68 12.97 -1.34 12.02
C PHE A 68 13.26 -2.44 13.04
N ASN A 69 14.53 -2.81 13.20
CA ASN A 69 14.96 -3.97 13.96
C ASN A 69 14.20 -5.25 13.56
N GLN A 70 14.06 -5.48 12.25
CA GLN A 70 13.32 -6.62 11.67
C GLN A 70 11.83 -6.67 12.02
N LYS A 71 11.27 -5.62 12.63
CA LYS A 71 9.84 -5.51 12.93
C LYS A 71 9.20 -4.51 11.99
N LYS A 72 8.03 -4.88 11.44
CA LYS A 72 7.19 -3.96 10.68
C LYS A 72 6.90 -2.71 11.51
N LEU A 73 7.08 -1.53 10.91
CA LEU A 73 6.59 -0.30 11.53
C LEU A 73 5.06 -0.33 11.54
N SER A 74 4.47 -0.26 12.73
CA SER A 74 3.02 -0.32 12.91
C SER A 74 2.60 0.37 14.19
N LYS A 75 1.33 0.78 14.24
CA LYS A 75 0.72 1.32 15.47
C LYS A 75 0.76 0.29 16.61
N GLU A 76 0.58 -0.98 16.29
CA GLU A 76 0.66 -2.09 17.24
C GLU A 76 2.06 -2.25 17.84
N ASN A 77 3.11 -2.04 17.03
CA ASN A 77 4.50 -2.11 17.45
C ASN A 77 5.00 -0.82 18.12
N GLN A 78 4.09 0.10 18.49
CA GLN A 78 4.41 1.40 19.12
C GLN A 78 5.48 2.18 18.37
N SER A 79 5.50 2.05 17.04
CA SER A 79 6.42 2.79 16.18
C SER A 79 6.18 4.29 16.32
N THR A 80 7.27 5.06 16.25
CA THR A 80 7.23 6.52 16.37
C THR A 80 6.21 7.11 15.38
N PRO A 81 5.26 7.94 15.84
CA PRO A 81 4.34 8.64 14.96
C PRO A 81 5.08 9.56 13.99
N ILE A 82 4.44 9.90 12.87
CA ILE A 82 4.98 10.87 11.93
C ILE A 82 5.00 12.25 12.60
N GLU A 83 6.17 12.90 12.61
CA GLU A 83 6.31 14.27 13.12
C GLU A 83 5.84 15.29 12.08
N HIS A 84 4.86 16.12 12.44
CA HIS A 84 4.27 17.11 11.53
C HIS A 84 5.12 18.38 11.34
N SER A 85 6.17 18.59 12.13
CA SER A 85 7.10 19.73 12.00
C SER A 85 8.01 19.60 10.77
N ASN A 86 8.31 18.37 10.34
CA ASN A 86 9.32 18.08 9.31
C ASN A 86 8.67 17.47 8.03
N ILE A 87 7.58 18.08 7.55
CA ILE A 87 6.76 17.53 6.44
C ILE A 87 7.62 17.25 5.20
N LYS A 88 8.44 18.22 4.78
CA LYS A 88 9.23 18.08 3.55
C LYS A 88 10.23 16.92 3.65
N ASP A 89 10.93 16.81 4.77
CA ASP A 89 11.93 15.74 4.97
C ASP A 89 11.28 14.36 5.03
N ASN A 90 10.12 14.24 5.69
CA ASN A 90 9.34 13.01 5.70
C ASN A 90 8.91 12.59 4.28
N LEU A 91 8.44 13.54 3.47
CA LEU A 91 8.04 13.24 2.09
C LEU A 91 9.23 12.84 1.21
N ILE A 92 10.39 13.49 1.38
CA ILE A 92 11.63 13.10 0.68
C ILE A 92 12.10 11.72 1.13
N ALA A 93 12.00 11.38 2.41
CA ALA A 93 12.30 10.04 2.91
C ALA A 93 11.37 8.98 2.28
N CYS A 94 10.07 9.28 2.11
CA CYS A 94 9.14 8.41 1.39
C CYS A 94 9.51 8.22 -0.08
N LEU A 95 9.90 9.29 -0.79
CA LEU A 95 10.36 9.17 -2.19
C LEU A 95 11.61 8.31 -2.31
N LYS A 96 12.59 8.51 -1.42
CA LYS A 96 13.79 7.66 -1.32
C LYS A 96 13.43 6.19 -1.08
N PHE A 97 12.54 5.94 -0.12
CA PHE A 97 12.05 4.60 0.20
C PHE A 97 11.38 3.91 -1.00
N LEU A 98 10.62 4.68 -1.78
CA LEU A 98 9.93 4.21 -2.99
C LEU A 98 10.84 4.20 -4.23
N GLY A 99 12.15 4.43 -4.08
CA GLY A 99 13.12 4.42 -5.19
C GLY A 99 12.95 5.55 -6.21
N GLN A 100 12.18 6.59 -5.90
CA GLN A 100 11.88 7.69 -6.82
C GLN A 100 13.05 8.68 -6.90
N ASP A 101 13.21 9.34 -8.05
CA ASP A 101 14.18 10.44 -8.17
C ASP A 101 13.67 11.68 -7.44
N PHE A 102 14.27 11.96 -6.28
CA PHE A 102 13.91 13.08 -5.43
C PHE A 102 14.82 14.30 -5.62
N LYS A 103 15.89 14.24 -6.43
CA LYS A 103 16.93 15.31 -6.51
C LYS A 103 16.41 16.62 -7.08
N VAL A 104 15.42 16.55 -7.95
CA VAL A 104 14.72 17.72 -8.48
C VAL A 104 13.68 18.19 -7.47
N ILE A 105 12.89 17.25 -6.94
CA ILE A 105 11.77 17.50 -6.03
C ILE A 105 12.24 18.14 -4.71
N GLU A 106 13.39 17.73 -4.17
CA GLU A 106 13.94 18.26 -2.91
C GLU A 106 14.30 19.75 -2.98
N LYS A 107 14.51 20.28 -4.18
CA LYS A 107 14.82 21.71 -4.41
C LYS A 107 13.59 22.60 -4.44
N GLU A 108 12.38 22.01 -4.46
CA GLU A 108 11.15 22.79 -4.49
C GLU A 108 10.89 23.51 -3.16
N ASN A 109 10.48 24.78 -3.25
CA ASN A 109 10.33 25.65 -2.08
C ASN A 109 8.90 25.69 -1.53
N THR A 110 7.94 25.06 -2.22
CA THR A 110 6.54 25.00 -1.78
C THR A 110 6.02 23.56 -1.88
N LEU A 111 5.05 23.21 -1.02
CA LEU A 111 4.39 21.91 -1.10
C LEU A 111 3.63 21.72 -2.42
N LYS A 112 3.10 22.81 -2.99
CA LYS A 112 2.44 22.75 -4.30
C LYS A 112 3.42 22.30 -5.38
N ASN A 113 4.56 22.99 -5.52
CA ASN A 113 5.55 22.61 -6.52
C ASN A 113 6.16 21.24 -6.23
N PHE A 114 6.36 20.88 -4.96
CA PHE A 114 6.78 19.54 -4.57
C PHE A 114 5.85 18.49 -5.19
N TRP A 115 4.53 18.65 -5.01
CA TRP A 115 3.56 17.69 -5.52
C TRP A 115 3.45 17.72 -7.05
N ASP A 116 3.43 18.90 -7.66
CA ASP A 116 3.39 19.04 -9.12
C ASP A 116 4.57 18.28 -9.77
N THR A 117 5.78 18.50 -9.25
CA THR A 117 7.01 17.84 -9.73
C THR A 117 7.02 16.35 -9.40
N ALA A 118 6.60 15.95 -8.19
CA ALA A 118 6.57 14.54 -7.78
C ALA A 118 5.58 13.71 -8.62
N ILE A 119 4.41 14.27 -8.94
CA ILE A 119 3.42 13.63 -9.81
C ILE A 119 3.98 13.49 -11.22
N GLN A 120 4.63 14.52 -11.74
CA GLN A 120 5.22 14.50 -13.09
C GLN A 120 6.34 13.45 -13.23
N LEU A 121 7.15 13.26 -12.18
CA LEU A 121 8.30 12.35 -12.19
C LEU A 121 7.98 10.95 -11.66
N TRP A 122 6.76 10.69 -11.20
CA TRP A 122 6.39 9.41 -10.61
C TRP A 122 6.54 8.26 -11.60
N ASP A 123 7.26 7.22 -11.18
CA ASP A 123 7.39 5.98 -11.93
C ASP A 123 7.29 4.77 -10.98
N ILE A 124 6.18 4.05 -11.09
CA ILE A 124 5.92 2.84 -10.31
C ILE A 124 6.95 1.73 -10.59
N SER A 125 7.59 1.73 -11.77
CA SER A 125 8.59 0.73 -12.12
C SER A 125 9.88 0.84 -11.30
N LEU A 126 10.14 2.02 -10.74
CA LEU A 126 11.27 2.29 -9.85
C LEU A 126 11.05 1.79 -8.41
N VAL A 127 9.81 1.50 -8.03
CA VAL A 127 9.52 0.99 -6.68
C VAL A 127 10.24 -0.35 -6.47
N PRO A 128 11.01 -0.50 -5.37
CA PRO A 128 11.73 -1.74 -5.11
C PRO A 128 10.81 -2.96 -5.07
N LYS A 129 11.15 -4.01 -5.84
CA LYS A 129 10.36 -5.24 -5.96
C LYS A 129 10.68 -6.23 -4.83
N ILE A 130 10.61 -5.76 -3.60
CA ILE A 130 10.91 -6.51 -2.38
C ILE A 130 9.78 -6.33 -1.36
N ARG A 131 9.57 -7.30 -0.47
CA ARG A 131 8.47 -7.26 0.51
C ARG A 131 8.70 -6.21 1.61
N THR A 132 9.93 -6.02 2.03
CA THR A 132 10.28 -5.12 3.14
C THR A 132 11.55 -4.35 2.85
N ILE A 133 11.68 -3.18 3.47
CA ILE A 133 12.90 -2.35 3.47
C ILE A 133 13.16 -1.96 4.93
N GLU A 134 14.36 -2.26 5.42
CA GLU A 134 14.83 -1.79 6.72
C GLU A 134 15.22 -0.32 6.61
N ILE A 135 14.72 0.52 7.55
CA ILE A 135 14.99 1.97 7.61
C ILE A 135 15.70 2.39 8.88
#